data_AF-A0AAW0BL23-F1
#
_entry.id   AF-A0AAW0BL23-F1
#
_cell.length_a   1.000
_cell.length_b   1.000
_cell.length_c   1.000
_cell.angle_alpha   90.00
_cell.angle_beta   90.00
_cell.angle_gamma   90.00
#
_symmetry.space_group_name_H-M   'P 1'
#
loop_
_entity.id
_entity.type
_entity.pdbx_description
1 polymer ?
#
loop_
_entity_poly.entity_id
_entity_poly.type
_entity_poly.pdbx_seq_one_letter_code
_entity_poly.pdbx_strand_id
1 'polypeptide(L)'
;MKGSTKNQEKAVKKTIQTWSKYANVRFQFEGEMKNSNIRIGFEKKGWWSAIGIDADSHFKDCASMNLELPDDETLSAEYAGLILHEFGHALGMLHEHQSPARGQCIHLKELEVYNYYRPLLNFKDTLVKSQVIDVYNDRDVSNFSNFDMHSIMMYAMPARLNKEGIDIPMNVNLSEMDKAFIMLNYPCRDEVRGPRDEENKDKEFTIYKALEVAGIPEKSPTAKKILDSVCPKQPDHKAAREEFIKYNRTVHDLHQLNKSFLASVDISAGHGIASQLYNLLNNDLVRAILRNIISKALADRGMMTDKRIPDTEESDLMSCIGALVRSPEFADVLWAIGKEFLPESSFKDKK
;
A
#
# COMPACT_ATOMS: atom_id res chain seq x y z
N MET A 1 17.35 -3.80 -25.97
CA MET A 1 18.34 -2.98 -25.24
C MET A 1 19.28 -2.41 -26.28
N LYS A 2 19.45 -1.09 -26.35
CA LYS A 2 20.33 -0.46 -27.34
C LYS A 2 21.49 0.22 -26.62
N GLY A 3 22.70 0.05 -27.17
CA GLY A 3 23.93 0.59 -26.58
C GLY A 3 24.40 -0.18 -25.35
N SER A 4 23.83 -1.36 -25.07
CA SER A 4 24.20 -2.19 -23.92
C SER A 4 25.43 -3.06 -24.20
N THR A 5 26.23 -3.29 -23.16
CA THR A 5 27.25 -4.34 -23.12
C THR A 5 26.65 -5.68 -22.69
N LYS A 6 27.41 -6.77 -22.86
CA LYS A 6 26.97 -8.10 -22.41
C LYS A 6 26.75 -8.16 -20.89
N ASN A 7 27.57 -7.44 -20.12
CA ASN A 7 27.46 -7.42 -18.66
C ASN A 7 26.19 -6.68 -18.23
N GLN A 8 25.92 -5.52 -18.83
CA GLN A 8 24.69 -4.76 -18.59
C GLN A 8 23.44 -5.58 -18.95
N GLU A 9 23.43 -6.26 -20.11
CA GLU A 9 22.31 -7.13 -20.47
C GLU A 9 22.10 -8.28 -19.48
N LYS A 10 23.20 -8.92 -19.06
CA LYS A 10 23.17 -10.02 -18.08
C LYS A 10 22.64 -9.53 -16.73
N ALA A 11 23.07 -8.37 -16.26
CA ALA A 11 22.61 -7.75 -15.04
C ALA A 11 21.09 -7.48 -15.09
N VAL A 12 20.62 -6.82 -16.14
CA VAL A 12 19.19 -6.54 -16.33
C VAL A 12 18.36 -7.83 -16.38
N LYS A 13 18.73 -8.77 -17.26
CA LYS A 13 18.01 -10.05 -17.46
C LYS A 13 17.95 -10.89 -16.19
N LYS A 14 19.01 -10.86 -15.36
CA LYS A 14 19.06 -11.60 -14.09
C LYS A 14 18.16 -10.94 -13.03
N THR A 15 18.28 -9.63 -12.85
CA THR A 15 17.62 -8.93 -11.73
C THR A 15 16.11 -8.82 -11.91
N ILE A 16 15.66 -8.50 -13.12
CA ILE A 16 14.25 -8.30 -13.45
C ILE A 16 13.36 -9.54 -13.21
N GLN A 17 13.95 -10.74 -13.27
CA GLN A 17 13.24 -11.99 -12.97
C GLN A 17 12.67 -12.01 -11.55
N THR A 18 13.23 -11.21 -10.64
CA THR A 18 12.71 -11.03 -9.27
C THR A 18 11.26 -10.56 -9.27
N TRP A 19 10.90 -9.60 -10.14
CA TRP A 19 9.51 -9.15 -10.25
C TRP A 19 8.58 -10.27 -10.71
N SER A 20 9.01 -11.11 -11.66
CA SER A 20 8.22 -12.26 -12.15
C SER A 20 7.97 -13.34 -11.10
N LYS A 21 8.69 -13.33 -9.96
CA LYS A 21 8.40 -14.22 -8.82
C LYS A 21 7.12 -13.85 -8.09
N TYR A 22 6.78 -12.56 -8.10
CA TYR A 22 5.67 -12.00 -7.32
C TYR A 22 4.54 -11.49 -8.20
N ALA A 23 4.85 -10.94 -9.38
CA ALA A 23 3.89 -10.45 -10.36
C ALA A 23 3.59 -11.50 -11.44
N ASN A 24 2.33 -11.58 -11.89
CA ASN A 24 1.92 -12.32 -13.08
C ASN A 24 2.38 -11.65 -14.38
N VAL A 25 3.67 -11.37 -14.50
CA VAL A 25 4.29 -10.69 -15.64
C VAL A 25 5.54 -11.45 -16.06
N ARG A 26 5.71 -11.61 -17.37
CA ARG A 26 6.87 -12.23 -17.99
C ARG A 26 7.59 -11.23 -18.88
N PHE A 27 8.90 -11.19 -18.74
CA PHE A 27 9.76 -10.35 -19.57
C PHE A 27 10.38 -11.19 -20.68
N GLN A 28 10.11 -10.81 -21.92
CA GLN A 28 10.72 -11.41 -23.11
C GLN A 28 11.75 -10.43 -23.66
N PHE A 29 12.96 -10.94 -23.91
CA PHE A 29 14.08 -10.14 -24.43
C PHE A 29 14.31 -10.37 -25.92
N GLU A 30 13.36 -11.02 -26.58
CA GLU A 30 13.37 -11.35 -28.00
C GLU A 30 12.57 -10.28 -28.76
N GLY A 31 13.05 -9.89 -29.94
CA GLY A 31 12.32 -8.99 -30.85
C GLY A 31 13.02 -7.68 -31.19
N GLU A 32 12.46 -6.97 -32.15
CA GLU A 32 12.93 -5.65 -32.59
C GLU A 32 12.49 -4.56 -31.60
N MET A 33 13.34 -3.56 -31.35
CA MET A 33 13.05 -2.47 -30.41
C MET A 33 11.72 -1.77 -30.68
N LYS A 34 11.35 -1.58 -31.96
CA LYS A 34 10.12 -0.89 -32.37
C LYS A 34 8.84 -1.60 -31.92
N ASN A 35 8.93 -2.90 -31.63
CA ASN A 35 7.81 -3.73 -31.19
C ASN A 35 7.88 -4.05 -29.69
N SER A 36 8.91 -3.58 -28.98
CA SER A 36 9.09 -3.84 -27.55
C SER A 36 8.31 -2.83 -26.71
N ASN A 37 7.54 -3.29 -25.71
CA ASN A 37 6.84 -2.39 -24.77
C ASN A 37 7.81 -1.60 -23.87
N ILE A 38 8.94 -2.22 -23.50
CA ILE A 38 10.00 -1.57 -22.71
C ILE A 38 11.26 -1.46 -23.57
N ARG A 39 11.78 -0.25 -23.74
CA ARG A 39 12.96 0.05 -24.56
C ARG A 39 14.03 0.68 -23.68
N ILE A 40 15.08 -0.08 -23.40
CA ILE A 40 16.12 0.28 -22.43
C ILE A 40 17.33 0.88 -23.16
N GLY A 41 17.73 2.08 -22.75
CA GLY A 41 18.99 2.73 -23.11
C GLY A 41 19.98 2.78 -21.94
N PHE A 42 21.26 2.99 -22.28
CA PHE A 42 22.40 3.02 -21.32
C PHE A 42 23.31 4.23 -21.51
N GLU A 43 22.98 5.11 -22.46
CA GLU A 43 23.87 6.19 -22.91
C GLU A 43 23.57 7.54 -22.26
N LYS A 44 22.39 7.71 -21.64
CA LYS A 44 22.01 8.97 -20.98
C LYS A 44 22.39 8.93 -19.49
N LYS A 45 22.52 10.11 -18.90
CA LYS A 45 22.70 10.26 -17.45
C LYS A 45 21.39 9.97 -16.71
N GLY A 46 21.52 9.45 -15.50
CA GLY A 46 20.44 9.18 -14.57
C GLY A 46 19.72 7.84 -14.80
N TRP A 47 18.94 7.49 -13.79
CA TRP A 47 18.03 6.35 -13.79
C TRP A 47 16.61 6.87 -13.91
N TRP A 48 15.87 6.36 -14.88
CA TRP A 48 14.46 6.70 -15.06
C TRP A 48 13.75 5.68 -15.95
N SER A 49 12.43 5.65 -15.79
CA SER A 49 11.54 4.76 -16.53
C SER A 49 10.18 5.42 -16.70
N ALA A 50 9.55 5.17 -17.86
CA ALA A 50 8.15 5.50 -18.07
C ALA A 50 7.27 4.63 -17.17
N ILE A 51 6.12 5.17 -16.76
CA ILE A 51 5.22 4.48 -15.83
C ILE A 51 4.28 3.56 -16.62
N GLY A 52 4.43 2.25 -16.44
CA GLY A 52 3.54 1.25 -17.04
C GLY A 52 3.38 1.42 -18.55
N ILE A 53 2.14 1.60 -19.00
CA ILE A 53 1.78 1.72 -20.42
C ILE A 53 2.14 3.09 -21.03
N ASP A 54 2.60 4.05 -20.22
CA ASP A 54 3.06 5.35 -20.73
C ASP A 54 4.27 5.21 -21.66
N ALA A 55 5.00 4.09 -21.54
CA ALA A 55 6.03 3.71 -22.48
C ALA A 55 5.50 3.65 -23.93
N ASP A 56 4.27 3.21 -24.15
CA ASP A 56 3.69 3.04 -25.49
C ASP A 56 2.99 4.31 -26.00
N SER A 57 2.50 5.18 -25.10
CA SER A 57 1.85 6.44 -25.49
C SER A 57 2.85 7.57 -25.73
N HIS A 58 3.92 7.67 -24.93
CA HIS A 58 4.83 8.82 -24.93
C HIS A 58 6.22 8.54 -25.50
N PHE A 59 6.63 7.28 -25.66
CA PHE A 59 8.03 6.93 -26.01
C PHE A 59 8.18 6.05 -27.27
N LYS A 60 7.18 6.01 -28.17
CA LYS A 60 7.05 5.02 -29.27
C LYS A 60 8.33 4.66 -30.04
N ASP A 61 9.23 5.61 -30.28
CA ASP A 61 10.45 5.39 -31.07
C ASP A 61 11.75 5.67 -30.31
N CYS A 62 11.68 5.86 -28.99
CA CYS A 62 12.84 6.14 -28.15
C CYS A 62 12.88 5.22 -26.92
N ALA A 63 13.98 5.31 -26.16
CA ALA A 63 14.08 4.59 -24.89
C ALA A 63 12.95 5.04 -23.95
N SER A 64 12.19 4.10 -23.43
CA SER A 64 11.20 4.32 -22.36
C SER A 64 11.80 4.11 -20.97
N MET A 65 13.05 3.66 -20.89
CA MET A 65 13.83 3.52 -19.67
C MET A 65 15.30 3.80 -19.97
N ASN A 66 16.00 4.43 -19.02
CA ASN A 66 17.45 4.56 -19.06
C ASN A 66 18.07 4.08 -17.76
N LEU A 67 19.13 3.30 -17.88
CA LEU A 67 19.91 2.81 -16.75
C LEU A 67 21.33 3.37 -16.88
N GLU A 68 21.77 4.17 -15.93
CA GLU A 68 23.18 4.58 -15.79
C GLU A 68 23.99 3.47 -15.11
N LEU A 69 23.82 2.25 -15.61
CA LEU A 69 24.43 1.03 -15.11
C LEU A 69 25.87 0.93 -15.66
N PRO A 70 26.91 0.82 -14.82
CA PRO A 70 28.28 0.61 -15.30
C PRO A 70 28.45 -0.74 -16.00
N ASP A 71 29.46 -0.85 -16.86
CA ASP A 71 29.85 -2.10 -17.51
C ASP A 71 30.73 -2.96 -16.58
N ASP A 72 30.14 -3.47 -15.51
CA ASP A 72 30.83 -4.29 -14.51
C ASP A 72 30.45 -5.77 -14.64
N GLU A 73 31.44 -6.66 -14.51
CA GLU A 73 31.21 -8.12 -14.54
C GLU A 73 30.35 -8.60 -13.34
N THR A 74 30.46 -7.89 -12.22
CA THR A 74 29.79 -8.25 -10.96
C THR A 74 28.76 -7.17 -10.62
N LEU A 75 27.49 -7.57 -10.54
CA LEU A 75 26.42 -6.65 -10.18
C LEU A 75 26.39 -6.41 -8.67
N SER A 76 26.54 -5.15 -8.23
CA SER A 76 26.39 -4.76 -6.82
C SER A 76 24.92 -4.82 -6.38
N ALA A 77 24.69 -4.91 -5.06
CA ALA A 77 23.33 -4.90 -4.52
C ALA A 77 22.61 -3.58 -4.80
N GLU A 78 23.33 -2.45 -4.73
CA GLU A 78 22.78 -1.12 -5.03
C GLU A 78 22.30 -1.03 -6.47
N TYR A 79 23.11 -1.47 -7.44
CA TYR A 79 22.70 -1.47 -8.84
C TYR A 79 21.57 -2.47 -9.13
N ALA A 80 21.55 -3.62 -8.45
CA ALA A 80 20.41 -4.53 -8.52
C ALA A 80 19.13 -3.84 -8.01
N GLY A 81 19.21 -3.11 -6.88
CA GLY A 81 18.11 -2.33 -6.33
C GLY A 81 17.59 -1.26 -7.30
N LEU A 82 18.48 -0.50 -7.93
CA LEU A 82 18.09 0.51 -8.93
C LEU A 82 17.42 -0.13 -10.16
N ILE A 83 17.92 -1.26 -10.65
CA ILE A 83 17.25 -2.00 -11.72
C ILE A 83 15.83 -2.39 -11.26
N LEU A 84 15.66 -2.94 -10.05
CA LEU A 84 14.34 -3.28 -9.53
C LEU A 84 13.41 -2.06 -9.44
N HIS A 85 13.91 -0.93 -8.96
CA HIS A 85 13.18 0.34 -8.88
C HIS A 85 12.64 0.79 -10.24
N GLU A 86 13.50 0.87 -11.26
CA GLU A 86 13.10 1.31 -12.60
C GLU A 86 12.11 0.35 -13.26
N PHE A 87 12.25 -0.96 -13.00
CA PHE A 87 11.25 -1.93 -13.45
C PHE A 87 9.96 -1.89 -12.63
N GLY A 88 9.98 -1.42 -11.38
CA GLY A 88 8.78 -1.08 -10.62
C GLY A 88 7.96 -0.02 -11.35
N HIS A 89 8.60 1.06 -11.82
CA HIS A 89 7.95 2.05 -12.68
C HIS A 89 7.41 1.46 -13.98
N ALA A 90 8.19 0.60 -14.65
CA ALA A 90 7.72 -0.07 -15.87
C ALA A 90 6.51 -1.00 -15.62
N LEU A 91 6.31 -1.44 -14.38
CA LEU A 91 5.13 -2.19 -13.92
C LEU A 91 4.02 -1.28 -13.35
N GLY A 92 4.16 0.04 -13.46
CA GLY A 92 3.15 1.02 -13.06
C GLY A 92 3.24 1.48 -11.60
N MET A 93 4.31 1.13 -10.87
CA MET A 93 4.53 1.63 -9.51
C MET A 93 5.04 3.08 -9.56
N LEU A 94 4.62 3.87 -8.58
CA LEU A 94 5.08 5.24 -8.39
C LEU A 94 6.04 5.33 -7.20
N HIS A 95 6.67 6.49 -6.98
CA HIS A 95 7.56 6.66 -5.85
C HIS A 95 6.80 6.63 -4.52
N GLU A 96 7.33 5.86 -3.56
CA GLU A 96 6.68 5.66 -2.25
C GLU A 96 6.71 6.94 -1.42
N HIS A 97 7.77 7.76 -1.48
CA HIS A 97 7.85 9.04 -0.77
C HIS A 97 6.85 10.09 -1.28
N GLN A 98 6.14 9.83 -2.38
CA GLN A 98 5.05 10.67 -2.86
C GLN A 98 3.68 10.02 -2.62
N SER A 99 3.63 8.87 -1.96
CA SER A 99 2.39 8.20 -1.58
C SER A 99 1.48 9.15 -0.78
N PRO A 100 0.17 9.17 -1.05
CA PRO A 100 -0.78 9.91 -0.22
C PRO A 100 -0.76 9.48 1.26
N ALA A 101 -0.33 8.25 1.53
CA ALA A 101 -0.18 7.72 2.88
C ALA A 101 1.06 8.26 3.63
N ARG A 102 2.00 8.97 2.98
CA ARG A 102 3.26 9.42 3.59
C ARG A 102 3.04 10.18 4.91
N GLY A 103 2.06 11.08 4.95
CA GLY A 103 1.77 11.91 6.12
C GLY A 103 1.32 11.13 7.37
N GLN A 104 1.16 9.81 7.27
CA GLN A 104 0.91 8.93 8.42
C GLN A 104 2.22 8.57 9.15
N CYS A 105 3.37 8.66 8.48
CA CYS A 105 4.65 8.17 8.99
C CYS A 105 5.79 9.20 8.91
N ILE A 106 5.87 9.99 7.83
CA ILE A 106 7.01 10.87 7.55
C ILE A 106 6.52 12.28 7.19
N HIS A 107 7.06 13.29 7.84
CA HIS A 107 6.80 14.70 7.54
C HIS A 107 8.07 15.42 7.13
N LEU A 108 8.10 15.91 5.90
CA LEU A 108 9.27 16.59 5.35
C LEU A 108 9.50 17.96 6.00
N LYS A 109 10.78 18.27 6.24
CA LYS A 109 11.27 19.62 6.51
C LYS A 109 11.59 20.28 5.17
N GLU A 110 10.60 20.89 4.54
CA GLU A 110 10.69 21.33 3.13
C GLU A 110 11.93 22.19 2.83
N LEU A 111 12.31 23.12 3.71
CA LEU A 111 13.51 23.94 3.49
C LEU A 111 14.79 23.10 3.41
N GLU A 112 14.92 22.09 4.28
CA GLU A 112 16.06 21.15 4.27
C GLU A 112 16.03 20.28 3.01
N VAL A 113 14.84 19.86 2.57
CA VAL A 113 14.65 19.11 1.32
C VAL A 113 15.08 19.95 0.11
N TYR A 114 14.67 21.22 0.04
CA TYR A 114 15.13 22.14 -1.01
C TYR A 114 16.65 22.28 -1.00
N ASN A 115 17.24 22.53 0.16
CA ASN A 115 18.70 22.70 0.28
C ASN A 115 19.45 21.44 -0.17
N TYR A 116 18.93 20.26 0.12
CA TYR A 116 19.57 18.99 -0.23
C TYR A 116 19.41 18.60 -1.70
N TYR A 117 18.21 18.71 -2.27
CA TYR A 117 17.93 18.21 -3.63
C TYR A 117 18.15 19.24 -4.74
N ARG A 118 18.21 20.55 -4.45
CA ARG A 118 18.48 21.58 -5.47
C ARG A 118 19.72 21.26 -6.33
N PRO A 119 20.89 20.93 -5.76
CA PRO A 119 22.08 20.62 -6.57
C PRO A 119 21.90 19.38 -7.46
N LEU A 120 21.06 18.43 -7.04
CA LEU A 120 20.78 17.18 -7.75
C LEU A 120 19.75 17.36 -8.87
N LEU A 121 18.87 18.36 -8.74
CA LEU A 121 17.76 18.62 -9.67
C LEU A 121 17.94 19.95 -10.43
N ASN A 122 19.18 20.23 -10.85
CA ASN A 122 19.55 21.38 -11.68
C ASN A 122 19.14 22.75 -11.09
N PHE A 123 19.12 22.86 -9.76
CA PHE A 123 18.72 24.05 -9.01
C PHE A 123 17.31 24.57 -9.35
N LYS A 124 16.40 23.69 -9.81
CA LYS A 124 15.00 24.03 -10.10
C LYS A 124 14.09 23.63 -8.95
N ASP A 125 13.60 24.62 -8.21
CA ASP A 125 12.67 24.40 -7.10
C ASP A 125 11.37 23.72 -7.53
N THR A 126 10.91 23.97 -8.76
CA THR A 126 9.75 23.29 -9.33
C THR A 126 9.97 21.79 -9.51
N LEU A 127 11.20 21.36 -9.77
CA LEU A 127 11.55 19.93 -9.82
C LEU A 127 11.64 19.33 -8.43
N VAL A 128 12.31 20.00 -7.48
CA VAL A 128 12.35 19.52 -6.09
C VAL A 128 10.94 19.38 -5.53
N LYS A 129 10.08 20.37 -5.81
CA LYS A 129 8.69 20.35 -5.40
C LYS A 129 7.93 19.16 -6.00
N SER A 130 7.90 19.06 -7.32
CA SER A 130 7.08 18.05 -8.00
C SER A 130 7.63 16.61 -7.92
N GLN A 131 8.94 16.43 -7.77
CA GLN A 131 9.57 15.09 -7.74
C GLN A 131 9.85 14.57 -6.33
N VAL A 132 9.91 15.46 -5.32
CA VAL A 132 10.31 15.07 -3.95
C VAL A 132 9.27 15.48 -2.90
N ILE A 133 8.79 16.72 -2.93
CA ILE A 133 7.96 17.24 -1.84
C ILE A 133 6.49 16.85 -2.01
N ASP A 134 5.95 17.04 -3.21
CA ASP A 134 4.53 16.85 -3.49
C ASP A 134 4.14 15.37 -3.37
N VAL A 135 2.98 15.13 -2.77
CA VAL A 135 2.33 13.82 -2.76
C VAL A 135 1.39 13.70 -3.96
N TYR A 136 1.22 12.50 -4.48
CA TYR A 136 0.23 12.23 -5.52
C TYR A 136 -1.17 12.53 -5.00
N ASN A 137 -2.06 12.94 -5.92
CA ASN A 137 -3.48 13.04 -5.61
C ASN A 137 -4.09 11.63 -5.60
N ASP A 138 -4.97 11.35 -4.63
CA ASP A 138 -5.73 10.09 -4.57
C ASP A 138 -6.48 9.78 -5.88
N ARG A 139 -6.84 10.82 -6.64
CA ARG A 139 -7.52 10.71 -7.94
C ARG A 139 -6.60 10.31 -9.10
N ASP A 140 -5.30 10.58 -8.95
CA ASP A 140 -4.29 10.34 -9.99
C ASP A 140 -3.62 8.97 -9.81
N VAL A 141 -3.91 8.26 -8.72
CA VAL A 141 -3.44 6.90 -8.43
C VAL A 141 -4.58 5.89 -8.45
N SER A 142 -4.31 4.68 -8.91
CA SER A 142 -5.33 3.63 -8.99
C SER A 142 -5.71 3.09 -7.60
N ASN A 143 -4.70 2.77 -6.79
CA ASN A 143 -4.72 2.52 -5.36
C ASN A 143 -3.31 2.72 -4.76
N PHE A 144 -3.18 2.67 -3.44
CA PHE A 144 -1.90 2.61 -2.72
C PHE A 144 -2.05 1.76 -1.45
N SER A 145 -0.95 1.23 -0.90
CA SER A 145 -0.91 0.53 0.38
C SER A 145 -0.76 1.51 1.56
N ASN A 146 -0.60 0.99 2.77
CA ASN A 146 0.04 1.75 3.84
C ASN A 146 1.47 2.12 3.42
N PHE A 147 1.97 3.23 3.95
CA PHE A 147 3.31 3.73 3.63
C PHE A 147 4.40 2.76 4.08
N ASP A 148 5.32 2.41 3.17
CA ASP A 148 6.41 1.47 3.44
C ASP A 148 7.80 2.10 3.22
N MET A 149 8.49 2.42 4.32
CA MET A 149 9.86 2.96 4.28
C MET A 149 10.89 1.98 3.69
N HIS A 150 10.59 0.68 3.65
CA HIS A 150 11.47 -0.34 3.11
C HIS A 150 11.17 -0.67 1.63
N SER A 151 10.16 -0.03 1.04
CA SER A 151 9.81 -0.25 -0.36
C SER A 151 10.99 0.05 -1.26
N ILE A 152 11.18 -0.79 -2.28
CA ILE A 152 12.14 -0.54 -3.35
C ILE A 152 11.84 0.78 -4.08
N MET A 153 10.58 1.26 -4.03
CA MET A 153 10.14 2.52 -4.64
C MET A 153 10.37 3.75 -3.76
N MET A 154 10.94 3.57 -2.56
CA MET A 154 11.26 4.66 -1.64
C MET A 154 12.58 5.34 -1.99
N TYR A 155 12.61 6.67 -1.98
CA TYR A 155 13.86 7.41 -2.08
C TYR A 155 14.66 7.34 -0.77
N ALA A 156 15.96 7.11 -0.91
CA ALA A 156 16.89 7.28 0.20
C ALA A 156 16.80 8.72 0.72
N MET A 157 16.60 8.86 2.03
CA MET A 157 16.28 10.13 2.66
C MET A 157 16.98 10.23 4.02
N PRO A 158 18.00 11.11 4.15
CA PRO A 158 18.67 11.34 5.42
C PRO A 158 17.73 11.84 6.51
N ALA A 159 17.97 11.41 7.76
CA ALA A 159 17.19 11.81 8.95
C ALA A 159 16.93 13.32 9.09
N ARG A 160 17.90 14.16 8.68
CA ARG A 160 17.77 15.62 8.75
C ARG A 160 16.63 16.18 7.88
N LEU A 161 16.14 15.44 6.89
CA LEU A 161 15.14 15.90 5.93
C LEU A 161 13.70 15.72 6.41
N ASN A 162 13.47 14.93 7.47
CA ASN A 162 12.14 14.71 8.05
C ASN A 162 12.08 15.12 9.52
N LYS A 163 10.85 15.33 10.02
CA LYS A 163 10.59 15.78 11.40
C LYS A 163 10.81 14.66 12.42
N GLU A 164 10.62 13.42 12.00
CA GLU A 164 10.76 12.22 12.81
C GLU A 164 12.23 11.86 13.08
N GLY A 165 13.18 12.44 12.33
CA GLY A 165 14.60 12.14 12.47
C GLY A 165 14.96 10.73 12.01
N ILE A 166 14.16 10.15 11.11
CA ILE A 166 14.32 8.77 10.63
C ILE A 166 15.24 8.78 9.41
N ASP A 167 16.33 8.03 9.48
CA ASP A 167 17.20 7.78 8.33
C ASP A 167 16.60 6.66 7.47
N ILE A 168 16.36 6.95 6.19
CA ILE A 168 15.81 5.99 5.23
C ILE A 168 16.92 5.65 4.24
N PRO A 169 17.56 4.47 4.36
CA PRO A 169 18.65 4.10 3.48
C PRO A 169 18.13 3.76 2.09
N MET A 170 19.06 3.52 1.16
CA MET A 170 18.71 2.95 -0.13
C MET A 170 18.27 1.49 0.06
N ASN A 171 17.01 1.21 -0.31
CA ASN A 171 16.49 -0.15 -0.32
C ASN A 171 17.00 -0.89 -1.56
N VAL A 172 17.54 -2.10 -1.38
CA VAL A 172 18.17 -2.89 -2.45
C VAL A 172 17.43 -4.18 -2.78
N ASN A 173 16.38 -4.49 -2.02
CA ASN A 173 15.53 -5.67 -2.20
C ASN A 173 14.06 -5.23 -2.16
N LEU A 174 13.18 -6.05 -2.75
CA LEU A 174 11.74 -5.87 -2.59
C LEU A 174 11.34 -6.12 -1.13
N SER A 175 10.59 -5.20 -0.55
CA SER A 175 9.97 -5.40 0.76
C SER A 175 8.86 -6.45 0.70
N GLU A 176 8.38 -6.92 1.84
CA GLU A 176 7.21 -7.80 1.89
C GLU A 176 5.97 -7.10 1.27
N MET A 177 5.82 -5.79 1.50
CA MET A 177 4.72 -5.02 0.93
C MET A 177 4.87 -4.86 -0.58
N ASP A 178 6.08 -4.62 -1.12
CA ASP A 178 6.30 -4.57 -2.58
C ASP A 178 5.84 -5.88 -3.25
N LYS A 179 6.24 -7.02 -2.66
CA LYS A 179 5.88 -8.36 -3.15
C LYS A 179 4.37 -8.59 -3.09
N ALA A 180 3.72 -8.23 -1.97
CA ALA A 180 2.29 -8.39 -1.79
C ALA A 180 1.51 -7.50 -2.77
N PHE A 181 1.89 -6.23 -2.85
CA PHE A 181 1.21 -5.21 -3.63
C PHE A 181 1.29 -5.52 -5.12
N ILE A 182 2.48 -5.89 -5.63
CA ILE A 182 2.62 -6.25 -7.04
C ILE A 182 1.90 -7.56 -7.35
N MET A 183 1.86 -8.51 -6.42
CA MET A 183 1.12 -9.76 -6.60
C MET A 183 -0.38 -9.51 -6.69
N LEU A 184 -0.95 -8.66 -5.83
CA LEU A 184 -2.38 -8.38 -5.87
C LEU A 184 -2.77 -7.47 -7.05
N ASN A 185 -1.85 -6.63 -7.53
CA ASN A 185 -2.04 -5.89 -8.79
C ASN A 185 -1.84 -6.77 -10.02
N TYR A 186 -0.93 -7.73 -10.03
CA TYR A 186 -0.73 -8.70 -11.11
C TYR A 186 -1.00 -10.11 -10.59
N PRO A 187 -2.27 -10.45 -10.32
CA PRO A 187 -2.60 -11.65 -9.56
C PRO A 187 -2.40 -12.93 -10.37
N CYS A 188 -1.83 -13.93 -9.73
CA CYS A 188 -1.70 -15.30 -10.23
C CYS A 188 -1.80 -16.26 -9.06
N ARG A 189 -2.38 -17.43 -9.30
CA ARG A 189 -2.36 -18.52 -8.32
C ARG A 189 -1.11 -19.36 -8.52
N ASP A 190 -0.49 -19.79 -7.41
CA ASP A 190 0.79 -20.51 -7.41
C ASP A 190 0.80 -21.79 -8.27
N GLU A 191 -0.38 -22.41 -8.45
CA GLU A 191 -0.64 -23.61 -9.25
C GLU A 191 -0.53 -23.40 -10.77
N VAL A 192 -0.66 -22.16 -11.27
CA VAL A 192 -0.65 -21.82 -12.72
C VAL A 192 0.73 -21.34 -13.19
N ARG A 193 1.67 -21.11 -12.26
CA ARG A 193 3.07 -20.83 -12.58
C ARG A 193 3.72 -22.12 -13.07
N GLY A 194 3.71 -22.33 -14.38
CA GLY A 194 4.06 -23.60 -15.04
C GLY A 194 5.47 -24.15 -14.71
N PRO A 195 5.80 -25.35 -15.20
CA PRO A 195 7.01 -26.09 -14.83
C PRO A 195 8.36 -25.43 -15.21
N ARG A 196 8.35 -24.35 -15.99
CA ARG A 196 9.55 -23.57 -16.33
C ARG A 196 9.95 -22.54 -15.25
N ASP A 197 9.10 -22.35 -14.25
CA ASP A 197 9.27 -21.37 -13.17
C ASP A 197 9.82 -22.02 -11.87
N GLU A 198 10.12 -23.33 -11.84
CA GLU A 198 10.48 -24.06 -10.62
C GLU A 198 11.77 -23.59 -9.92
N GLU A 199 12.79 -23.17 -10.68
CA GLU A 199 14.06 -22.65 -10.13
C GLU A 199 13.94 -21.23 -9.55
N ASN A 200 12.87 -20.50 -9.85
CA ASN A 200 12.71 -19.09 -9.50
C ASN A 200 11.58 -18.81 -8.50
N LYS A 201 10.91 -19.83 -7.95
CA LYS A 201 9.82 -19.65 -6.99
C LYS A 201 10.37 -19.39 -5.58
N ASP A 202 10.02 -18.23 -5.03
CA ASP A 202 9.88 -18.08 -3.59
C ASP A 202 8.61 -18.84 -3.17
N LYS A 203 8.79 -20.12 -2.79
CA LYS A 203 7.67 -21.03 -2.49
C LYS A 203 6.89 -20.62 -1.25
N GLU A 204 7.43 -19.71 -0.44
CA GLU A 204 6.81 -19.24 0.79
C GLU A 204 5.88 -18.05 0.53
N PHE A 205 6.18 -17.21 -0.47
CA PHE A 205 5.38 -16.03 -0.78
C PHE A 205 4.23 -16.34 -1.77
N THR A 206 3.14 -16.87 -1.22
CA THR A 206 1.89 -17.21 -1.95
C THR A 206 0.92 -16.02 -2.03
N ILE A 207 -0.16 -16.17 -2.80
CA ILE A 207 -1.26 -15.18 -2.80
C ILE A 207 -1.90 -15.02 -1.41
N TYR A 208 -1.92 -16.07 -0.59
CA TYR A 208 -2.41 -15.99 0.79
C TYR A 208 -1.50 -15.10 1.65
N LYS A 209 -0.17 -15.23 1.48
CA LYS A 209 0.78 -14.35 2.16
C LYS A 209 0.63 -12.91 1.69
N ALA A 210 0.41 -12.68 0.40
CA ALA A 210 0.13 -11.35 -0.15
C ALA A 210 -1.13 -10.72 0.48
N LEU A 211 -2.22 -11.49 0.63
CA LEU A 211 -3.44 -11.03 1.31
C LEU A 211 -3.17 -10.66 2.77
N GLU A 212 -2.43 -11.51 3.50
CA GLU A 212 -2.04 -11.27 4.90
C GLU A 212 -1.23 -9.97 5.05
N VAL A 213 -0.17 -9.80 4.24
CA VAL A 213 0.69 -8.61 4.26
C VAL A 213 -0.10 -7.35 3.89
N ALA A 214 -1.03 -7.45 2.94
CA ALA A 214 -1.92 -6.35 2.57
C ALA A 214 -3.03 -6.07 3.61
N GLY A 215 -3.10 -6.83 4.71
CA GLY A 215 -4.08 -6.67 5.77
C GLY A 215 -5.49 -7.19 5.42
N ILE A 216 -5.63 -7.98 4.35
CA ILE A 216 -6.90 -8.55 3.90
C ILE A 216 -7.16 -9.84 4.68
N PRO A 217 -8.18 -9.91 5.56
CA PRO A 217 -8.43 -11.12 6.32
C PRO A 217 -8.80 -12.28 5.38
N GLU A 218 -8.15 -13.43 5.55
CA GLU A 218 -8.29 -14.60 4.67
C GLU A 218 -9.76 -15.06 4.49
N LYS A 219 -10.55 -14.99 5.56
CA LYS A 219 -11.97 -15.38 5.57
C LYS A 219 -12.92 -14.26 5.13
N SER A 220 -12.40 -13.12 4.68
CA SER A 220 -13.23 -11.98 4.26
C SER A 220 -13.90 -12.23 2.90
N PRO A 221 -15.05 -11.60 2.62
CA PRO A 221 -15.66 -11.62 1.28
C PRO A 221 -14.72 -11.12 0.18
N THR A 222 -13.85 -10.14 0.49
CA THR A 222 -12.84 -9.61 -0.42
C THR A 222 -11.80 -10.67 -0.77
N ALA A 223 -11.20 -11.32 0.23
CA ALA A 223 -10.24 -12.41 0.01
C ALA A 223 -10.87 -13.51 -0.84
N LYS A 224 -12.09 -13.95 -0.50
CA LYS A 224 -12.81 -14.95 -1.28
C LYS A 224 -12.96 -14.57 -2.75
N LYS A 225 -13.43 -13.36 -3.05
CA LYS A 225 -13.58 -12.90 -4.44
C LYS A 225 -12.25 -12.85 -5.20
N ILE A 226 -11.19 -12.33 -4.57
CA ILE A 226 -9.86 -12.29 -5.19
C ILE A 226 -9.40 -13.72 -5.53
N LEU A 227 -9.51 -14.65 -4.57
CA LEU A 227 -9.12 -16.05 -4.73
C LEU A 227 -9.96 -16.79 -5.78
N ASP A 228 -11.28 -16.55 -5.81
CA ASP A 228 -12.20 -17.10 -6.81
C ASP A 228 -11.87 -16.58 -8.21
N SER A 229 -11.55 -15.29 -8.34
CA SER A 229 -11.16 -14.65 -9.61
C SER A 229 -9.82 -15.13 -10.15
N VAL A 230 -8.90 -15.64 -9.33
CA VAL A 230 -7.63 -16.23 -9.81
C VAL A 230 -7.70 -17.75 -9.96
N CYS A 231 -8.91 -18.32 -9.97
CA CYS A 231 -9.09 -19.77 -10.11
C CYS A 231 -8.46 -20.29 -11.42
N PRO A 232 -7.65 -21.38 -11.38
CA PRO A 232 -6.91 -21.88 -12.55
C PRO A 232 -7.78 -22.24 -13.76
N LYS A 233 -9.03 -22.63 -13.52
CA LYS A 233 -9.93 -23.08 -14.58
C LYS A 233 -10.47 -21.94 -15.45
N GLN A 234 -10.61 -20.74 -14.87
CA GLN A 234 -11.16 -19.58 -15.56
C GLN A 234 -10.69 -18.30 -14.85
N PRO A 235 -9.41 -17.91 -15.02
CA PRO A 235 -8.88 -16.75 -14.32
C PRO A 235 -9.42 -15.44 -14.91
N ASP A 236 -9.90 -14.57 -14.03
CA ASP A 236 -10.22 -13.17 -14.28
C ASP A 236 -9.31 -12.28 -13.42
N HIS A 237 -8.07 -12.11 -13.90
CA HIS A 237 -7.05 -11.30 -13.21
C HIS A 237 -7.46 -9.83 -13.05
N LYS A 238 -8.32 -9.33 -13.95
CA LYS A 238 -8.81 -7.96 -13.90
C LYS A 238 -9.80 -7.79 -12.76
N ALA A 239 -10.77 -8.70 -12.61
CA ALA A 239 -11.71 -8.67 -11.50
C ALA A 239 -11.00 -8.79 -10.13
N ALA A 240 -9.98 -9.65 -10.03
CA ALA A 240 -9.16 -9.76 -8.83
C ALA A 240 -8.46 -8.43 -8.48
N ARG A 241 -7.81 -7.78 -9.46
CA ARG A 241 -7.18 -6.47 -9.29
C ARG A 241 -8.19 -5.40 -8.88
N GLU A 242 -9.35 -5.36 -9.51
CA GLU A 242 -10.42 -4.38 -9.22
C GLU A 242 -10.96 -4.54 -7.79
N GLU A 243 -11.15 -5.77 -7.32
CA GLU A 243 -11.58 -6.03 -5.94
C GLU A 243 -10.48 -5.62 -4.93
N PHE A 244 -9.19 -5.84 -5.25
CA PHE A 244 -8.09 -5.34 -4.42
C PHE A 244 -8.03 -3.80 -4.36
N ILE A 245 -8.16 -3.13 -5.51
CA ILE A 245 -8.25 -1.66 -5.58
C ILE A 245 -9.41 -1.14 -4.73
N LYS A 246 -10.57 -1.79 -4.82
CA LYS A 246 -11.75 -1.44 -4.03
C LYS A 246 -11.51 -1.60 -2.52
N TYR A 247 -10.83 -2.68 -2.12
CA TYR A 247 -10.44 -2.89 -0.73
C TYR A 247 -9.54 -1.76 -0.21
N ASN A 248 -8.45 -1.44 -0.93
CA ASN A 248 -7.53 -0.36 -0.51
C ASN A 248 -8.26 0.99 -0.40
N ARG A 249 -9.11 1.34 -1.36
CA ARG A 249 -9.93 2.57 -1.28
C ARG A 249 -10.81 2.59 -0.03
N THR A 250 -11.45 1.46 0.28
CA THR A 250 -12.30 1.34 1.48
C THR A 250 -11.48 1.52 2.76
N VAL A 251 -10.28 0.94 2.84
CA VAL A 251 -9.38 1.11 3.98
C VAL A 251 -8.98 2.58 4.16
N HIS A 252 -8.65 3.27 3.07
CA HIS A 252 -8.28 4.70 3.11
C HIS A 252 -9.45 5.58 3.52
N ASP A 253 -10.64 5.34 2.96
CA ASP A 253 -11.86 6.06 3.35
C ASP A 253 -12.16 5.88 4.85
N LEU A 254 -12.03 4.65 5.36
CA LEU A 254 -12.19 4.34 6.77
C LEU A 254 -11.13 5.02 7.63
N HIS A 255 -9.88 5.08 7.18
CA HIS A 255 -8.82 5.77 7.89
C HIS A 255 -9.09 7.28 7.98
N GLN A 256 -9.49 7.92 6.88
CA GLN A 256 -9.82 9.35 6.87
C GLN A 256 -11.04 9.67 7.75
N LEU A 257 -12.05 8.80 7.71
CA LEU A 257 -13.22 8.92 8.56
C LEU A 257 -12.86 8.76 10.04
N ASN A 258 -12.07 7.75 10.39
CA ASN A 258 -11.59 7.54 11.77
C ASN A 258 -10.72 8.71 12.25
N LYS A 259 -9.87 9.27 11.40
CA LYS A 259 -9.04 10.44 11.74
C LYS A 259 -9.88 11.69 11.99
N SER A 260 -10.81 11.97 11.08
CA SER A 260 -11.75 13.11 11.22
C SER A 260 -12.60 12.96 12.48
N PHE A 261 -13.01 11.72 12.76
CA PHE A 261 -13.75 11.36 13.95
C PHE A 261 -12.92 11.56 15.23
N LEU A 262 -11.71 11.00 15.32
CA LEU A 262 -10.84 11.18 16.49
C LEU A 262 -10.48 12.64 16.73
N ALA A 263 -10.33 13.44 15.67
CA ALA A 263 -10.14 14.90 15.79
C ALA A 263 -11.39 15.63 16.32
N SER A 264 -12.59 15.09 16.06
CA SER A 264 -13.86 15.64 16.57
C SER A 264 -14.17 15.23 18.01
N VAL A 265 -13.52 14.18 18.51
CA VAL A 265 -13.62 13.77 19.92
C VAL A 265 -12.64 14.64 20.71
N ASP A 266 -13.17 15.64 21.43
CA ASP A 266 -12.37 16.51 22.28
C ASP A 266 -11.82 15.73 23.50
N ILE A 267 -10.54 15.36 23.45
CA ILE A 267 -9.82 14.65 24.52
C ILE A 267 -9.38 15.64 25.63
N SER A 268 -9.51 16.95 25.40
CA SER A 268 -9.06 17.98 26.35
C SER A 268 -10.09 18.37 27.40
N ALA A 269 -11.37 18.01 27.20
CA ALA A 269 -12.41 18.21 28.20
C ALA A 269 -12.30 17.11 29.28
N GLY A 270 -11.98 17.49 30.52
CA GLY A 270 -11.77 16.63 31.69
C GLY A 270 -12.98 15.82 32.18
N HIS A 271 -13.78 15.24 31.29
CA HIS A 271 -14.92 14.40 31.59
C HIS A 271 -14.55 12.95 31.22
N GLY A 272 -14.60 12.04 32.20
CA GLY A 272 -14.08 10.68 32.07
C GLY A 272 -14.66 9.84 30.92
N ILE A 273 -14.12 8.63 30.74
CA ILE A 273 -14.40 7.69 29.62
C ILE A 273 -15.90 7.57 29.28
N ALA A 274 -16.79 7.61 30.28
CA ALA A 274 -18.24 7.54 30.07
C ALA A 274 -18.82 8.74 29.28
N SER A 275 -18.33 9.97 29.52
CA SER A 275 -18.74 11.15 28.76
C SER A 275 -18.17 11.15 27.35
N GLN A 276 -16.97 10.61 27.19
CA GLN A 276 -16.33 10.43 25.90
C GLN A 276 -17.11 9.43 25.05
N LEU A 277 -17.49 8.28 25.62
CA LEU A 277 -18.37 7.28 24.98
C LEU A 277 -19.77 7.84 24.70
N TYR A 278 -20.32 8.68 25.58
CA TYR A 278 -21.60 9.33 25.35
C TYR A 278 -21.54 10.30 24.16
N ASN A 279 -20.51 11.13 24.06
CA ASN A 279 -20.31 12.03 22.91
C ASN A 279 -20.05 11.24 21.62
N LEU A 280 -19.31 10.14 21.72
CA LEU A 280 -19.06 9.18 20.64
C LEU A 280 -20.37 8.65 20.05
N LEU A 281 -21.23 8.09 20.92
CA LEU A 281 -22.50 7.48 20.55
C LEU A 281 -23.54 8.52 20.10
N ASN A 282 -23.40 9.77 20.54
CA ASN A 282 -24.27 10.86 20.12
C ASN A 282 -23.81 11.59 18.86
N ASN A 283 -22.63 11.31 18.32
CA ASN A 283 -22.18 11.85 17.05
C ASN A 283 -23.00 11.25 15.88
N ASP A 284 -23.56 12.11 15.02
CA ASP A 284 -24.46 11.70 13.94
C ASP A 284 -23.81 10.72 12.94
N LEU A 285 -22.51 10.87 12.69
CA LEU A 285 -21.74 9.97 11.83
C LEU A 285 -21.58 8.59 12.47
N VAL A 286 -21.28 8.53 13.77
CA VAL A 286 -21.20 7.25 14.51
C VAL A 286 -22.55 6.55 14.54
N ARG A 287 -23.64 7.28 14.78
CA ARG A 287 -24.98 6.70 14.72
C ARG A 287 -25.28 6.15 13.34
N ALA A 288 -24.95 6.86 12.27
CA ALA A 288 -25.14 6.38 10.90
C ALA A 288 -24.30 5.13 10.59
N ILE A 289 -23.04 5.08 11.04
CA ILE A 289 -22.14 3.94 10.86
C ILE A 289 -22.64 2.73 11.66
N LEU A 290 -22.93 2.90 12.96
CA LEU A 290 -23.47 1.83 13.80
C LEU A 290 -24.80 1.32 13.25
N ARG A 291 -25.69 2.21 12.79
CA ARG A 291 -26.94 1.83 12.13
C ARG A 291 -26.69 0.99 10.88
N ASN A 292 -25.74 1.38 10.03
CA ASN A 292 -25.40 0.60 8.84
C ASN A 292 -24.77 -0.75 9.17
N ILE A 293 -23.87 -0.82 10.16
CA ILE A 293 -23.25 -2.08 10.61
C ILE A 293 -24.30 -3.02 11.18
N ILE A 294 -25.17 -2.52 12.07
CA ILE A 294 -26.25 -3.29 12.70
C ILE A 294 -27.25 -3.75 11.64
N SER A 295 -27.70 -2.85 10.75
CA SER A 295 -28.59 -3.20 9.64
C SER A 295 -27.97 -4.31 8.78
N LYS A 296 -26.69 -4.18 8.39
CA LYS A 296 -26.03 -5.21 7.58
C LYS A 296 -25.93 -6.55 8.32
N ALA A 297 -25.57 -6.54 9.60
CA ALA A 297 -25.51 -7.74 10.43
C ALA A 297 -26.87 -8.42 10.62
N LEU A 298 -27.96 -7.64 10.66
CA LEU A 298 -29.34 -8.14 10.71
C LEU A 298 -29.78 -8.71 9.35
N ALA A 299 -29.45 -8.03 8.25
CA ALA A 299 -29.75 -8.49 6.90
C ALA A 299 -29.07 -9.83 6.57
N ASP A 300 -27.80 -9.99 7.00
CA ASP A 300 -27.04 -11.24 6.85
C ASP A 300 -27.65 -12.42 7.63
N ARG A 301 -28.51 -12.13 8.64
CA ARG A 301 -29.30 -13.12 9.40
C ARG A 301 -30.72 -13.28 8.86
N GLY A 302 -31.03 -12.73 7.69
CA GLY A 302 -32.35 -12.79 7.05
C GLY A 302 -33.38 -11.83 7.66
N MET A 303 -32.97 -10.88 8.49
CA MET A 303 -33.85 -9.88 9.10
C MET A 303 -33.84 -8.61 8.24
N MET A 304 -34.95 -8.35 7.53
CA MET A 304 -35.09 -7.19 6.62
C MET A 304 -34.98 -5.86 7.37
N THR A 305 -34.13 -4.95 6.89
CA THR A 305 -33.76 -3.68 7.56
C THR A 305 -34.65 -2.47 7.23
N ASP A 306 -35.68 -2.65 6.42
CA ASP A 306 -36.68 -1.60 6.10
C ASP A 306 -37.95 -1.70 6.97
N LYS A 307 -37.91 -2.54 8.02
CA LYS A 307 -38.95 -2.52 9.04
C LYS A 307 -38.33 -2.01 10.33
N ARG A 308 -38.89 -0.91 10.84
CA ARG A 308 -38.78 -0.54 12.26
C ARG A 308 -39.02 -1.81 13.06
N ILE A 309 -38.08 -2.18 13.94
CA ILE A 309 -38.27 -3.34 14.82
C ILE A 309 -39.55 -3.04 15.62
N PRO A 310 -40.62 -3.85 15.48
CA PRO A 310 -41.88 -3.58 16.15
C PRO A 310 -41.64 -3.46 17.66
N ASP A 311 -42.24 -2.45 18.27
CA ASP A 311 -42.14 -2.12 19.70
C ASP A 311 -40.79 -1.57 20.21
N THR A 312 -39.93 -1.05 19.34
CA THR A 312 -38.77 -0.26 19.80
C THR A 312 -38.68 1.10 19.11
N GLU A 313 -38.65 2.16 19.91
CA GLU A 313 -38.25 3.47 19.44
C GLU A 313 -36.72 3.50 19.24
N GLU A 314 -36.21 4.42 18.41
CA GLU A 314 -34.76 4.58 18.18
C GLU A 314 -34.00 4.90 19.49
N SER A 315 -34.72 5.41 20.50
CA SER A 315 -34.28 5.54 21.89
C SER A 315 -33.98 4.20 22.57
N ASP A 316 -34.63 3.11 22.20
CA ASP A 316 -34.54 1.82 22.88
C ASP A 316 -33.31 1.02 22.43
N LEU A 317 -32.91 1.14 21.15
CA LEU A 317 -31.66 0.57 20.65
C LEU A 317 -30.44 1.27 21.28
N MET A 318 -30.49 2.60 21.36
CA MET A 318 -29.43 3.39 22.01
C MET A 318 -29.45 3.23 23.54
N SER A 319 -30.61 2.98 24.13
CA SER A 319 -30.73 2.60 25.55
C SER A 319 -30.21 1.19 25.81
N CYS A 320 -30.39 0.24 24.89
CA CYS A 320 -29.80 -1.09 24.95
C CYS A 320 -28.28 -1.04 24.82
N ILE A 321 -27.73 -0.29 23.86
CA ILE A 321 -26.28 -0.06 23.75
C ILE A 321 -25.75 0.64 24.99
N GLY A 322 -26.45 1.67 25.47
CA GLY A 322 -26.12 2.36 26.71
C GLY A 322 -26.23 1.48 27.96
N ALA A 323 -27.13 0.50 27.99
CA ALA A 323 -27.27 -0.49 29.07
C ALA A 323 -26.16 -1.54 28.99
N LEU A 324 -25.78 -1.97 27.79
CA LEU A 324 -24.67 -2.89 27.56
C LEU A 324 -23.33 -2.29 28.03
N VAL A 325 -23.09 -1.02 27.73
CA VAL A 325 -21.87 -0.30 28.14
C VAL A 325 -21.87 0.02 29.65
N ARG A 326 -23.04 0.06 30.30
CA ARG A 326 -23.20 0.23 31.76
C ARG A 326 -23.26 -1.08 32.54
N SER A 327 -23.22 -2.22 31.85
CA SER A 327 -23.18 -3.55 32.49
C SER A 327 -21.80 -3.78 33.11
N PRO A 328 -21.74 -4.15 34.40
CA PRO A 328 -20.48 -4.53 35.07
C PRO A 328 -19.72 -5.64 34.32
N GLU A 329 -20.45 -6.58 33.73
CA GLU A 329 -19.90 -7.72 32.99
C GLU A 329 -19.21 -7.29 31.69
N PHE A 330 -19.76 -6.28 31.00
CA PHE A 330 -19.13 -5.70 29.81
C PHE A 330 -17.89 -4.87 30.15
N ALA A 331 -17.91 -4.17 31.30
CA ALA A 331 -16.74 -3.46 31.82
C ALA A 331 -15.60 -4.42 32.20
N ASP A 332 -15.92 -5.58 32.76
CA ASP A 332 -14.95 -6.63 33.09
C ASP A 332 -14.30 -7.23 31.83
N VAL A 333 -15.08 -7.42 30.76
CA VAL A 333 -14.56 -7.88 29.46
C VAL A 333 -13.63 -6.85 28.82
N LEU A 334 -13.99 -5.57 28.83
CA LEU A 334 -13.12 -4.50 28.33
C LEU A 334 -11.86 -4.33 29.18
N TRP A 335 -11.96 -4.50 30.50
CA TRP A 335 -10.82 -4.52 31.41
C TRP A 335 -9.87 -5.68 31.08
N ALA A 336 -10.42 -6.88 30.83
CA ALA A 336 -9.62 -8.08 30.52
C ALA A 336 -8.85 -7.92 29.20
N ILE A 337 -9.52 -7.37 28.18
CA ILE A 337 -8.91 -7.01 26.91
C ILE A 337 -7.82 -5.94 27.12
N GLY A 338 -8.10 -4.90 27.92
CA GLY A 338 -7.11 -3.87 28.24
C GLY A 338 -5.84 -4.40 28.89
N LYS A 339 -5.94 -5.46 29.71
CA LYS A 339 -4.79 -6.13 30.33
C LYS A 339 -3.95 -6.95 29.36
N GLU A 340 -4.56 -7.44 28.30
CA GLU A 340 -3.91 -8.27 27.28
C GLU A 340 -3.11 -7.42 26.27
N PHE A 341 -3.47 -6.14 26.12
CA PHE A 341 -2.91 -5.24 25.10
C PHE A 341 -2.13 -4.03 25.65
N LEU A 342 -2.01 -3.83 26.97
CA LEU A 342 -1.23 -2.75 27.58
C LEU A 342 -0.21 -3.29 28.62
N PRO A 343 1.08 -2.91 28.57
CA PRO A 343 2.07 -3.35 29.55
C PRO A 343 1.75 -2.83 30.97
N GLU A 344 2.01 -3.65 31.99
CA GLU A 344 1.67 -3.43 33.41
C GLU A 344 2.18 -2.11 34.02
N SER A 345 3.13 -1.43 33.36
CA SER A 345 3.63 -0.11 33.78
C SER A 345 2.58 1.01 33.65
N SER A 346 1.46 0.76 32.95
CA SER A 346 0.43 1.76 32.64
C SER A 346 -0.58 2.00 33.78
N PHE A 347 -0.59 1.15 34.82
CA PHE A 347 -1.64 1.16 35.86
C PHE A 347 -1.13 1.47 37.28
N LYS A 348 0.14 1.85 37.44
CA LYS A 348 0.63 2.39 38.73
C LYS A 348 0.43 3.90 38.78
N ASP A 349 -0.74 4.27 39.27
CA ASP A 349 -0.94 5.27 40.34
C ASP A 349 -2.33 5.90 40.20
N LYS A 350 -3.20 5.54 41.14
CA LYS A 350 -4.13 6.43 41.87
C LYS A 350 -4.95 5.56 42.83
N LYS A 351 -4.51 5.54 44.08
CA LYS A 351 -5.37 5.26 45.24
C LYS A 351 -6.26 6.46 45.52
#